data_AF-A0A9N9R7H5-F1
#
_entry.id   AF-A0A9N9R7H5-F1
#
_cell.length_a   1.000
_cell.length_b   1.000
_cell.length_c   1.000
_cell.angle_alpha   90.00
_cell.angle_beta   90.00
_cell.angle_gamma   90.00
#
_symmetry.space_group_name_H-M   'P 1'
#
loop_
_entity.id
_entity.type
_entity.pdbx_description
1 polymer ?
#
loop_
_entity_poly.entity_id
_entity_poly.type
_entity_poly.pdbx_seq_one_letter_code
_entity_poly.pdbx_strand_id
1 'polypeptide(L)'
;MSSQIICGGCRVIIPDRRYLSCSGCKQCYDLVGANVSEQRFYNTLTREHRDAWKCVVCQSKQPKTDKTNTPARAADFFTVLRGAATKSPLQLDLSIVEQLESQEVLNDTHHNITIEMSDFQSFVLEMRSFRDEIREQLLNNRVYTERLNDTLVALSDRIVECENRVTKFEKKKR
;
A
#
# COMPACT_ATOMS: atom_id res chain seq x y z
N MET A 1 -36.38 23.06 -9.85
CA MET A 1 -35.01 23.29 -9.35
C MET A 1 -34.28 21.97 -9.41
N SER A 2 -33.29 21.83 -10.29
CA SER A 2 -32.53 20.58 -10.41
C SER A 2 -31.60 20.45 -9.20
N SER A 3 -31.92 19.56 -8.28
CA SER A 3 -31.04 19.25 -7.14
C SER A 3 -29.71 18.73 -7.68
N GLN A 4 -28.62 19.44 -7.40
CA GLN A 4 -27.28 19.01 -7.75
C GLN A 4 -26.94 17.75 -6.94
N ILE A 5 -26.48 16.70 -7.62
CA ILE A 5 -26.06 15.44 -6.99
C ILE A 5 -24.58 15.60 -6.61
N ILE A 6 -24.25 15.34 -5.35
CA ILE A 6 -22.87 15.41 -4.84
C ILE A 6 -22.35 13.99 -4.62
N CYS A 7 -21.13 13.72 -5.06
CA CYS A 7 -20.47 12.43 -4.83
C CYS A 7 -20.16 12.23 -3.35
N GLY A 8 -20.58 11.09 -2.77
CA GLY A 8 -20.30 10.72 -1.39
C GLY A 8 -18.83 10.41 -1.10
N GLY A 9 -18.01 10.19 -2.13
CA GLY A 9 -16.57 9.94 -2.04
C GLY A 9 -15.76 11.24 -2.11
N CYS A 10 -15.70 11.84 -3.30
CA CYS A 10 -14.87 13.02 -3.56
C CYS A 10 -15.54 14.37 -3.21
N ARG A 11 -16.83 14.37 -2.84
CA ARG A 11 -17.62 15.58 -2.52
C ARG A 11 -17.73 16.60 -3.65
N VAL A 12 -17.43 16.20 -4.88
CA VAL A 12 -17.61 17.01 -6.08
C VAL A 12 -19.04 16.84 -6.62
N ILE A 13 -19.56 17.89 -7.26
CA ILE A 13 -20.85 17.84 -7.97
C ILE A 13 -20.72 16.91 -9.17
N ILE A 14 -21.65 15.98 -9.31
CA ILE A 14 -21.73 15.08 -10.45
C ILE A 14 -22.47 15.81 -11.57
N PRO A 15 -21.80 16.17 -12.69
CA PRO A 15 -22.43 16.96 -13.75
C PRO A 15 -23.48 16.16 -14.54
N ASP A 16 -23.29 14.84 -14.62
CA ASP A 16 -24.11 13.96 -15.46
C ASP A 16 -24.87 12.90 -14.65
N ARG A 17 -25.81 12.22 -15.30
CA ARG A 17 -26.51 11.05 -14.73
C ARG A 17 -25.64 9.78 -14.66
N ARG A 18 -24.33 9.92 -14.80
CA ARG A 18 -23.35 8.83 -14.79
C ARG A 18 -22.82 8.64 -13.37
N TYR A 19 -23.64 8.01 -12.55
CA TYR A 19 -23.31 7.73 -11.15
C TYR A 19 -23.83 6.36 -10.72
N LEU A 20 -23.28 5.86 -9.62
CA LEU A 20 -23.76 4.69 -8.92
C LEU A 20 -24.34 5.09 -7.56
N SER A 21 -25.46 4.49 -7.18
CA SER A 21 -26.03 4.66 -5.85
C SER A 21 -25.65 3.46 -4.99
N CYS A 22 -25.06 3.72 -3.83
CA CYS A 22 -24.69 2.63 -2.93
C CYS A 22 -25.94 2.02 -2.29
N SER A 23 -26.15 0.71 -2.47
CA SER A 23 -27.27 -0.03 -1.87
C SER A 23 -27.28 0.03 -0.34
N GLY A 24 -26.11 0.16 0.29
CA GLY A 24 -25.92 0.34 1.75
C GLY A 24 -26.24 1.75 2.27
N CYS A 25 -25.40 2.76 1.99
CA CYS A 25 -25.55 4.12 2.53
C CYS A 25 -26.45 5.05 1.71
N LYS A 26 -26.97 4.62 0.56
CA LYS A 26 -27.81 5.38 -0.39
C LYS A 26 -27.16 6.65 -0.97
N GLN A 27 -25.88 6.90 -0.70
CA GLN A 27 -25.14 8.00 -1.32
C GLN A 27 -24.83 7.70 -2.79
N CYS A 28 -24.77 8.77 -3.60
CA CYS A 28 -24.40 8.69 -5.02
C CYS A 28 -22.88 8.87 -5.17
N TYR A 29 -22.28 8.17 -6.12
CA TYR A 29 -20.86 8.24 -6.40
C TYR A 29 -20.67 8.41 -7.91
N ASP A 30 -19.81 9.35 -8.29
CA ASP A 30 -19.32 9.43 -9.66
C ASP A 30 -18.53 8.16 -10.01
N LEU A 31 -18.33 7.92 -11.31
CA LEU A 31 -17.63 6.74 -11.78
C LEU A 31 -16.19 6.66 -11.24
N VAL A 32 -15.52 7.80 -11.12
CA VAL A 32 -14.16 7.91 -10.56
C VAL A 32 -14.15 7.55 -9.08
N GLY A 33 -15.04 8.15 -8.27
CA GLY A 33 -15.15 7.85 -6.84
C GLY A 33 -15.66 6.44 -6.54
N ALA A 34 -16.35 5.81 -7.47
CA ALA A 34 -16.73 4.40 -7.40
C ALA A 34 -15.65 3.44 -7.91
N ASN A 35 -14.55 3.95 -8.49
CA ASN A 35 -13.51 3.19 -9.18
C ASN A 35 -14.08 2.26 -10.26
N VAL A 36 -14.99 2.78 -11.09
CA VAL A 36 -15.62 2.07 -12.20
C VAL A 36 -15.32 2.82 -13.50
N SER A 37 -14.69 2.16 -14.46
CA SER A 37 -14.48 2.75 -15.79
C SER A 37 -15.80 2.89 -16.56
N GLU A 38 -15.87 3.85 -17.48
CA GLU A 38 -17.05 4.04 -18.34
C GLU A 38 -17.37 2.79 -19.14
N GLN A 39 -16.35 2.13 -19.71
CA GLN A 39 -16.53 0.87 -20.44
C GLN A 39 -17.22 -0.19 -19.58
N ARG A 40 -16.78 -0.34 -18.31
CA ARG A 40 -17.40 -1.29 -17.40
C ARG A 40 -18.83 -0.88 -17.05
N PHE A 41 -19.08 0.41 -16.86
CA PHE A 41 -20.41 0.94 -16.53
C PHE A 41 -21.45 0.69 -17.64
N TYR A 42 -21.06 0.87 -18.90
CA TYR A 42 -21.96 0.70 -20.05
C TYR A 42 -22.04 -0.74 -20.55
N ASN A 43 -20.92 -1.47 -20.58
CA ASN A 43 -20.85 -2.75 -21.29
C ASN A 43 -20.99 -3.96 -20.37
N THR A 44 -20.67 -3.83 -19.07
CA THR A 44 -20.54 -5.00 -18.17
C THR A 44 -21.50 -4.93 -16.98
N LEU A 45 -21.75 -3.73 -16.46
CA LEU A 45 -22.65 -3.52 -15.33
C LEU A 45 -24.11 -3.64 -15.80
N THR A 46 -24.74 -4.78 -15.53
CA THR A 46 -26.20 -4.92 -15.69
C THR A 46 -26.92 -4.03 -14.69
N ARG A 47 -28.23 -3.82 -14.92
CA ARG A 47 -29.06 -3.05 -13.97
C ARG A 47 -29.03 -3.66 -12.57
N GLU A 48 -29.12 -4.98 -12.44
CA GLU A 48 -29.09 -5.63 -11.12
C GLU A 48 -27.77 -5.37 -10.39
N HIS A 49 -26.64 -5.42 -11.11
CA HIS A 49 -25.34 -5.11 -10.54
C HIS A 49 -25.24 -3.65 -10.09
N ARG A 50 -25.80 -2.71 -10.84
CA ARG A 50 -25.84 -1.28 -10.44
C ARG A 50 -26.71 -1.08 -9.20
N ASP A 51 -27.86 -1.74 -9.13
CA ASP A 51 -28.80 -1.62 -8.01
C ASP A 51 -28.25 -2.29 -6.74
N ALA A 52 -27.46 -3.36 -6.88
CA ALA A 52 -26.81 -4.06 -5.77
C ALA A 52 -25.48 -3.45 -5.33
N TRP A 53 -24.89 -2.54 -6.12
CA TRP A 53 -23.54 -2.00 -5.89
C TRP A 53 -23.40 -1.38 -4.50
N LYS A 54 -22.25 -1.61 -3.85
CA LYS A 54 -21.91 -1.05 -2.53
C LYS A 54 -20.61 -0.26 -2.63
N CYS A 55 -20.56 0.90 -1.97
CA CYS A 55 -19.32 1.65 -1.85
C CYS A 55 -18.31 0.89 -0.95
N VAL A 56 -17.03 1.24 -1.08
CA VAL A 56 -15.93 0.60 -0.33
C VAL A 56 -16.16 0.64 1.18
N VAL A 57 -16.73 1.72 1.69
CA VAL A 57 -17.04 1.88 3.13
C VAL A 57 -18.14 0.92 3.57
N CYS A 58 -19.20 0.74 2.78
CA CYS A 58 -20.25 -0.23 3.10
C CYS A 58 -19.75 -1.67 2.96
N GLN A 59 -18.89 -1.93 1.96
CA GLN A 59 -18.29 -3.24 1.75
C GLN A 59 -17.35 -3.63 2.90
N SER A 60 -16.52 -2.71 3.39
CA SER A 60 -15.57 -2.98 4.48
C SER A 60 -16.24 -3.18 5.84
N LYS A 61 -17.45 -2.64 6.03
CA LYS A 61 -18.26 -2.86 7.24
C LYS A 61 -19.01 -4.19 7.26
N GLN A 62 -19.05 -4.93 6.15
CA GLN A 62 -19.73 -6.22 6.15
C GLN A 62 -18.92 -7.22 6.98
N PRO A 63 -19.56 -7.98 7.89
CA PRO A 63 -18.88 -9.04 8.62
C PRO A 63 -18.30 -10.04 7.62
N LYS A 64 -17.03 -10.39 7.80
CA LYS A 64 -16.39 -11.44 7.01
C LYS A 64 -17.13 -12.72 7.34
N THR A 65 -17.83 -13.27 6.35
CA THR A 65 -18.67 -14.46 6.49
C THR A 65 -17.89 -15.64 7.06
N ASP A 66 -18.63 -16.51 7.72
CA ASP A 66 -18.17 -17.66 8.49
C ASP A 66 -17.08 -18.46 7.76
N LYS A 67 -15.94 -18.67 8.44
CA LYS A 67 -14.79 -19.41 7.92
C LYS A 67 -14.86 -20.89 8.25
N THR A 68 -15.98 -21.41 8.77
CA THR A 68 -16.17 -22.82 9.16
C THR A 68 -15.72 -23.83 8.11
N ASN A 69 -15.82 -23.52 6.81
CA ASN A 69 -15.40 -24.40 5.72
C ASN A 69 -14.02 -24.11 5.13
N THR A 70 -13.25 -23.18 5.72
CA THR A 70 -11.83 -23.07 5.35
C THR A 70 -11.09 -24.11 6.19
N PRO A 71 -10.58 -25.22 5.62
CA PRO A 71 -9.81 -26.17 6.40
C PRO A 71 -8.66 -25.41 7.07
N ALA A 72 -8.68 -25.36 8.40
CA ALA A 72 -7.54 -24.92 9.17
C ALA A 72 -6.42 -25.88 8.78
N ARG A 73 -5.41 -25.40 8.04
CA ARG A 73 -4.18 -26.16 7.85
C ARG A 73 -3.72 -26.57 9.26
N ALA A 74 -3.59 -27.88 9.48
CA ALA A 74 -3.20 -28.45 10.74
C ALA A 74 -2.02 -27.65 11.31
N ALA A 75 -2.22 -27.13 12.51
CA ALA A 75 -1.25 -26.33 13.22
C ALA A 75 -0.17 -27.25 13.80
N ASP A 76 0.79 -27.65 12.96
CA ASP A 76 2.12 -28.08 13.42
C ASP A 76 3.21 -27.05 13.08
N PHE A 77 2.82 -25.91 12.52
CA PHE A 77 3.70 -24.74 12.43
C PHE A 77 3.02 -23.52 13.06
N PHE A 78 3.48 -23.19 14.26
CA PHE A 78 3.15 -21.96 14.99
C PHE A 78 3.21 -20.75 14.05
N THR A 79 2.05 -20.19 13.70
CA THR A 79 2.01 -18.87 13.07
C THR A 79 2.14 -17.83 14.17
N VAL A 80 3.37 -17.35 14.36
CA VAL A 80 3.67 -16.24 15.26
C VAL A 80 2.87 -15.00 14.84
N LEU A 81 2.20 -14.43 15.84
CA LEU A 81 1.47 -13.17 15.81
C LEU A 81 2.26 -12.06 15.11
N ARG A 82 1.56 -11.29 14.25
CA ARG A 82 2.03 -10.00 13.75
C ARG A 82 2.27 -9.06 14.93
N GLY A 83 3.53 -8.67 15.14
CA GLY A 83 3.87 -7.46 15.90
C GLY A 83 4.98 -7.63 16.91
N ALA A 84 6.22 -7.82 16.43
CA ALA A 84 7.44 -7.32 17.07
C ALA A 84 8.62 -7.62 16.15
N ALA A 85 9.48 -6.64 15.92
CA ALA A 85 10.73 -6.82 15.22
C ALA A 85 11.71 -7.61 16.13
N THR A 86 11.86 -8.90 15.87
CA THR A 86 13.02 -9.67 16.37
C THR A 86 13.54 -10.53 15.22
N LYS A 87 14.85 -10.40 14.97
CA LYS A 87 15.59 -11.08 13.91
C LYS A 87 15.26 -12.57 13.88
N SER A 88 14.89 -13.09 12.71
CA SER A 88 14.64 -14.52 12.49
C SER A 88 15.87 -15.36 12.88
N PRO A 89 15.71 -16.54 13.51
CA PRO A 89 16.82 -17.45 13.76
C PRO A 89 17.35 -18.05 12.46
N LEU A 90 18.66 -17.94 12.24
CA LEU A 90 19.39 -18.69 11.23
C LEU A 90 19.60 -20.12 11.73
N GLN A 91 18.64 -21.00 11.50
CA GLN A 91 18.91 -22.44 11.49
C GLN A 91 18.33 -23.01 10.20
N LEU A 92 19.19 -23.12 9.20
CA LEU A 92 18.98 -24.05 8.10
C LEU A 92 19.05 -25.46 8.69
N ASP A 93 17.94 -26.17 8.63
CA ASP A 93 17.87 -27.59 8.94
C ASP A 93 18.62 -28.37 7.85
N LEU A 94 19.80 -28.90 8.22
CA LEU A 94 20.71 -29.65 7.34
C LEU A 94 20.35 -31.14 7.25
N SER A 95 19.23 -31.58 7.82
CA SER A 95 18.83 -32.99 7.84
C SER A 95 18.42 -33.57 6.46
N ILE A 96 18.26 -32.73 5.43
CA ILE A 96 17.99 -33.19 4.05
C ILE A 96 19.27 -33.69 3.36
N VAL A 97 20.46 -33.26 3.79
CA VAL A 97 21.71 -33.58 3.10
C VAL A 97 22.17 -35.02 3.38
N GLU A 98 21.94 -35.55 4.59
CA GLU A 98 22.39 -36.91 4.97
C GLU A 98 21.55 -38.05 4.38
N GLN A 99 20.31 -37.80 3.94
CA GLN A 99 19.48 -38.86 3.31
C GLN A 99 19.74 -39.03 1.80
N LEU A 100 20.50 -38.13 1.17
CA LEU A 100 20.79 -38.18 -0.27
C LEU A 100 22.08 -38.92 -0.64
N GLU A 101 22.92 -39.30 0.34
CA GLU A 101 24.22 -39.93 0.07
C GLU A 101 24.16 -41.46 -0.11
N SER A 102 22.99 -42.09 0.02
CA SER A 102 22.84 -43.55 -0.08
C SER A 102 22.13 -44.05 -1.35
N GLN A 103 21.84 -43.19 -2.31
CA GLN A 103 21.13 -43.60 -3.53
C GLN A 103 21.89 -43.17 -4.79
N GLU A 104 22.91 -43.97 -5.15
CA GLU A 104 23.28 -44.11 -6.55
C GLU A 104 22.04 -44.52 -7.33
N VAL A 105 21.63 -43.70 -8.31
CA VAL A 105 21.13 -44.08 -9.65
C VAL A 105 20.37 -42.88 -10.25
N LEU A 106 20.88 -42.42 -11.40
CA LEU A 106 20.36 -41.45 -12.36
C LEU A 106 20.57 -39.95 -12.03
N ASN A 107 21.78 -39.47 -12.35
CA ASN A 107 22.01 -38.09 -12.76
C ASN A 107 21.25 -37.81 -14.07
N ASP A 108 19.96 -37.50 -13.98
CA ASP A 108 19.21 -36.86 -15.07
C ASP A 108 19.39 -35.33 -15.00
N THR A 109 20.64 -34.89 -15.10
CA THR A 109 21.01 -33.47 -15.19
C THR A 109 20.63 -32.85 -16.54
N HIS A 110 19.98 -33.62 -17.42
CA HIS A 110 19.55 -33.18 -18.75
C HIS A 110 18.18 -32.45 -18.75
N HIS A 111 17.50 -32.36 -17.60
CA HIS A 111 16.21 -31.66 -17.45
C HIS A 111 16.28 -30.44 -16.53
N ASN A 112 17.47 -29.92 -16.23
CA ASN A 112 17.61 -28.55 -15.76
C ASN A 112 17.38 -27.60 -16.94
N ILE A 113 16.14 -27.62 -17.47
CA ILE A 113 15.58 -26.56 -18.27
C ILE A 113 15.82 -25.32 -17.43
N THR A 114 16.75 -24.48 -17.88
CA THR A 114 16.74 -23.05 -17.59
C THR A 114 15.28 -22.65 -17.78
N ILE A 115 14.53 -22.55 -16.68
CA ILE A 115 13.19 -21.99 -16.72
C ILE A 115 13.47 -20.57 -17.13
N GLU A 116 13.35 -20.31 -18.44
CA GLU A 116 13.31 -18.98 -18.99
C GLU A 116 12.23 -18.28 -18.16
N MET A 117 12.67 -17.39 -17.26
CA MET A 117 11.74 -16.58 -16.50
C MET A 117 10.86 -15.93 -17.55
N SER A 118 9.58 -16.29 -17.57
CA SER A 118 8.69 -15.72 -18.55
C SER A 118 8.77 -14.20 -18.42
N ASP A 119 8.64 -13.47 -19.52
CA ASP A 119 8.75 -12.00 -19.54
C ASP A 119 7.91 -11.35 -18.43
N PHE A 120 6.78 -11.98 -18.10
CA PHE A 120 5.93 -11.59 -16.99
C PHE A 120 6.59 -11.70 -15.60
N GLN A 121 7.31 -12.79 -15.31
CA GLN A 121 8.04 -12.94 -14.06
C GLN A 121 9.19 -11.94 -13.94
N SER A 122 9.91 -11.67 -15.04
CA SER A 122 10.96 -10.64 -15.09
C SER A 122 10.38 -9.25 -14.78
N PHE A 123 9.29 -8.88 -15.45
CA PHE A 123 8.58 -7.63 -15.20
C PHE A 123 8.11 -7.50 -13.75
N VAL A 124 7.59 -8.57 -13.14
CA VAL A 124 7.14 -8.54 -11.74
C VAL A 124 8.31 -8.31 -10.78
N LEU A 125 9.49 -8.87 -11.05
CA LEU A 125 10.69 -8.64 -10.24
C LEU A 125 11.21 -7.21 -10.41
N GLU A 126 11.21 -6.69 -11.63
CA GLU A 126 11.58 -5.31 -11.90
C GLU A 126 10.64 -4.33 -11.18
N MET A 127 9.33 -4.56 -11.22
CA MET A 127 8.34 -3.77 -10.48
C MET A 127 8.54 -3.82 -8.96
N ARG A 128 9.01 -4.96 -8.42
CA ARG A 128 9.36 -5.06 -6.99
C ARG A 128 10.61 -4.23 -6.68
N SER A 129 11.66 -4.38 -7.49
CA SER A 129 12.90 -3.61 -7.36
C SER A 129 12.63 -2.11 -7.41
N PHE A 130 11.90 -1.66 -8.43
CA PHE A 130 11.54 -0.26 -8.60
C PHE A 130 10.75 0.30 -7.41
N ARG A 131 9.79 -0.46 -6.89
CA ARG A 131 9.02 -0.06 -5.72
C ARG A 131 9.90 0.06 -4.47
N ASP A 132 10.86 -0.83 -4.30
CA ASP A 132 11.75 -0.81 -3.14
C ASP A 132 12.76 0.34 -3.26
N GLU A 133 13.24 0.66 -4.46
CA GLU A 133 14.05 1.85 -4.74
C GLU A 133 13.28 3.16 -4.46
N ILE A 134 12.03 3.28 -4.90
CA ILE A 134 11.19 4.45 -4.58
C ILE A 134 11.03 4.62 -3.07
N ARG A 135 10.81 3.51 -2.34
CA ARG A 135 10.68 3.57 -0.88
C ARG A 135 11.95 4.09 -0.23
N GLU A 136 13.10 3.62 -0.70
CA GLU A 136 14.40 4.08 -0.21
C GLU A 136 14.63 5.57 -0.52
N GLN A 137 14.34 6.02 -1.75
CA GLN A 137 14.43 7.43 -2.13
C GLN A 137 13.50 8.31 -1.28
N LEU A 138 12.27 7.88 -1.00
CA LEU A 138 11.34 8.61 -0.14
C LEU A 138 11.83 8.70 1.31
N LEU A 139 12.42 7.63 1.85
CA LEU A 139 13.03 7.64 3.18
C LEU A 139 14.21 8.62 3.23
N ASN A 140 15.08 8.59 2.22
CA ASN A 140 16.22 9.51 2.12
C ASN A 140 15.77 10.98 2.01
N ASN A 141 14.75 11.25 1.19
CA ASN A 141 14.16 12.58 1.06
C ASN A 141 13.57 13.08 2.38
N ARG A 142 12.92 12.19 3.15
CA ARG A 142 12.39 12.54 4.46
C ARG A 142 13.50 12.94 5.42
N VAL A 143 14.57 12.15 5.51
CA VAL A 143 15.73 12.45 6.36
C VAL A 143 16.40 13.76 5.94
N TYR A 144 16.53 14.00 4.63
CA TYR A 144 17.08 15.26 4.12
C TYR A 144 16.21 16.46 4.50
N THR A 145 14.89 16.33 4.40
CA THR A 145 13.94 17.38 4.79
C THR A 145 14.01 17.66 6.29
N GLU A 146 14.08 16.62 7.12
CA GLU A 146 14.25 16.76 8.58
C GLU A 146 15.55 17.50 8.91
N ARG A 147 16.68 17.14 8.28
CA ARG A 147 17.96 17.84 8.46
C ARG A 147 17.92 19.29 8.00
N LEU A 148 17.30 19.59 6.86
CA LEU A 148 17.12 20.97 6.40
C LEU A 148 16.26 21.79 7.36
N ASN A 149 15.23 21.17 7.92
CA ASN A 149 14.39 21.83 8.91
C ASN A 149 15.19 22.15 10.19
N ASP A 150 16.00 21.22 10.67
CA ASP A 150 16.84 21.45 11.85
C ASP A 150 17.87 22.57 11.62
N THR A 151 18.48 22.65 10.43
CA THR A 151 19.41 23.74 10.11
C THR A 151 18.70 25.09 9.97
N LEU A 152 17.49 25.12 9.40
CA LEU A 152 16.67 26.33 9.33
C LEU A 152 16.30 26.85 10.73
N VAL A 153 15.90 25.96 11.64
CA VAL A 153 15.61 26.31 13.04
C VAL A 153 16.85 26.90 13.71
N ALA A 154 18.00 26.22 13.60
CA ALA A 154 19.25 26.70 14.20
C ALA A 154 19.70 28.06 13.64
N LEU A 155 19.51 28.31 12.34
CA LEU A 155 19.79 29.61 11.74
C LEU A 155 18.81 30.69 12.21
N SER A 156 17.53 30.36 12.34
CA SER A 156 16.51 31.26 12.89
C SER A 156 16.86 31.70 14.31
N ASP A 157 17.25 30.76 15.18
CA ASP A 157 17.64 31.06 16.56
C ASP A 157 18.86 31.99 16.62
N ARG A 158 19.85 31.76 15.75
CA ARG A 158 21.03 32.63 15.63
C ARG A 158 20.69 34.04 15.15
N ILE A 159 19.71 34.18 14.26
CA ILE A 159 19.21 35.50 13.81
C ILE A 159 18.56 36.22 15.00
N VAL A 160 17.68 35.54 15.74
CA VAL A 160 17.03 36.11 16.94
C VAL A 160 18.08 36.53 17.99
N GLU A 161 19.12 35.74 18.19
CA GLU A 161 20.22 36.12 19.10
C GLU A 161 20.96 37.38 18.62
N CYS A 162 21.28 37.47 17.33
CA CYS A 162 21.90 38.64 16.73
C CYS A 162 21.03 39.90 16.87
N GLU A 163 19.73 39.80 16.60
CA GLU A 163 18.77 40.90 16.76
C GLU A 163 18.71 41.37 18.23
N ASN A 164 18.67 40.44 19.17
CA ASN A 164 18.72 40.74 20.61
C ASN A 164 20.03 41.43 21.03
N ARG A 165 21.16 41.09 20.41
CA ARG A 165 22.44 41.77 20.66
C ARG A 165 22.44 43.18 20.09
N VAL A 166 21.96 43.37 18.85
CA VAL A 166 21.87 44.69 18.20
C VAL A 166 20.99 45.63 19.01
N THR A 167 19.79 45.20 19.39
CA THR A 167 18.86 46.00 20.20
C THR A 167 19.44 46.39 21.57
N LYS A 168 20.25 45.53 22.20
CA LYS A 168 20.99 45.87 23.43
C LYS A 168 22.03 46.96 23.20
N PHE A 169 22.76 46.94 22.08
CA PHE A 169 23.73 47.98 21.75
C PHE A 169 23.07 49.31 21.43
N GLU A 170 21.94 49.31 20.71
CA GLU A 170 21.18 50.52 20.41
C GLU A 170 20.64 51.19 21.68
N LYS A 171 20.15 50.40 22.63
CA LYS A 171 19.69 50.91 23.94
C LYS A 171 20.82 51.52 24.78
N LYS A 172 22.06 51.05 24.65
CA LYS A 172 23.22 51.61 25.37
C LYS A 172 23.75 52.92 24.78
N LYS A 173 23.40 53.24 23.53
CA LYS A 173 23.81 54.49 22.86
C LYS A 173 22.86 55.66 23.13
N ARG A 174 21.66 55.40 23.66
CA ARG A 174 20.70 56.41 24.10
C ARG A 174 20.86 56.65 25.59
#